data_AF-A0A151UGL5-F1
#
_entry.id   AF-A0A151UGL5-F1
#
_cell.length_a   1.000
_cell.length_b   1.000
_cell.length_c   1.000
_cell.angle_alpha   90.00
_cell.angle_beta   90.00
_cell.angle_gamma   90.00
#
_symmetry.space_group_name_H-M   'P 1'
#
loop_
_entity.id
_entity.type
_entity.pdbx_description
1 polymer ?
#
loop_
_entity_poly.entity_id
_entity_poly.type
_entity_poly.pdbx_seq_one_letter_code
_entity_poly.pdbx_strand_id
1 'polypeptide(L)'
;LVWEMKVEQLFSFHGVSEERKVSLATLSFQGHAMYWWTSLGKERRINQEPPIQYWNELCNALRRRHIPPYYDRELMDKLQRLKQGSASVEE
;
A
#
# COMPACT_ATOMS: atom_id res chain seq x y z
N LEU A 1 2.92 5.31 10.66
CA LEU A 1 3.10 6.68 10.13
C LEU A 1 4.39 6.82 9.30
N VAL A 2 5.50 6.17 9.66
CA VAL A 2 6.76 6.27 8.91
C VAL A 2 6.64 5.70 7.48
N TRP A 3 5.97 4.57 7.31
CA TRP A 3 5.71 3.99 5.99
C TRP A 3 4.84 4.87 5.11
N GLU A 4 3.73 5.40 5.64
CA GLU A 4 2.78 6.25 4.90
C GLU A 4 3.51 7.43 4.25
N MET A 5 4.31 8.17 5.05
CA MET A 5 5.09 9.31 4.55
C MET A 5 6.14 8.90 3.51
N LYS A 6 6.80 7.74 3.69
CA LYS A 6 7.81 7.27 2.73
C LYS A 6 7.20 6.81 1.41
N VAL A 7 6.05 6.14 1.45
CA VAL A 7 5.34 5.74 0.23
C VAL A 7 4.81 6.96 -0.50
N GLU A 8 4.33 7.96 0.22
CA GLU A 8 3.86 9.21 -0.36
C GLU A 8 5.00 10.00 -1.04
N GLN A 9 6.20 9.99 -0.44
CA GLN A 9 7.41 10.52 -1.08
C GLN A 9 7.79 9.73 -2.33
N LEU A 10 7.70 8.40 -2.31
CA LEU A 10 7.96 7.56 -3.49
C LEU A 10 6.95 7.83 -4.60
N PHE A 11 5.66 7.92 -4.29
CA PHE A 11 4.64 8.25 -5.29
C PHE A 11 4.83 9.64 -5.87
N SER A 12 5.18 10.62 -5.04
CA SER A 12 5.51 11.97 -5.50
C SER A 12 6.75 11.98 -6.40
N PHE A 13 7.80 11.22 -6.04
CA PHE A 13 9.02 11.10 -6.82
C PHE A 13 8.79 10.43 -8.19
N HIS A 14 7.97 9.38 -8.23
CA HIS A 14 7.67 8.63 -9.44
C HIS A 14 6.49 9.19 -10.27
N GLY A 15 5.84 10.28 -9.81
CA GLY A 15 4.68 10.85 -10.49
C GLY A 15 3.49 9.89 -10.60
N VAL A 16 3.29 9.03 -9.60
CA VAL A 16 2.24 8.00 -9.61
C VAL A 16 0.87 8.67 -9.49
N SER A 17 -0.02 8.40 -10.46
CA SER A 17 -1.41 8.86 -10.42
C SER A 17 -2.19 8.26 -9.25
N GLU A 18 -3.11 9.02 -8.67
CA GLU A 18 -3.94 8.62 -7.51
C GLU A 18 -4.57 7.23 -7.68
N GLU A 19 -5.09 6.93 -8.88
CA GLU A 19 -5.71 5.66 -9.23
C GLU A 19 -4.76 4.46 -9.15
N ARG A 20 -3.46 4.68 -9.38
CA ARG A 20 -2.43 3.64 -9.33
C ARG A 20 -1.79 3.51 -7.95
N LYS A 21 -1.84 4.55 -7.11
CA LYS A 21 -1.25 4.53 -5.75
C LYS A 21 -1.82 3.39 -4.91
N VAL A 22 -3.14 3.22 -4.90
CA VAL A 22 -3.80 2.14 -4.15
C VAL A 22 -3.39 0.77 -4.67
N SER A 23 -3.39 0.59 -5.99
CA SER A 23 -2.98 -0.68 -6.62
C SER A 23 -1.52 -1.02 -6.30
N LEU A 24 -0.60 -0.04 -6.38
CA LEU A 24 0.82 -0.25 -6.08
C LEU A 24 1.09 -0.52 -4.59
N ALA A 25 0.38 0.16 -3.71
CA ALA A 25 0.52 -0.06 -2.28
C ALA A 25 -0.05 -1.41 -1.84
N THR A 26 -1.20 -1.80 -2.39
CA THR A 26 -1.82 -3.10 -2.10
C THR A 26 -1.00 -4.27 -2.64
N LEU A 27 -0.28 -4.10 -3.75
CA LEU A 27 0.71 -5.07 -4.23
C LEU A 27 1.88 -5.27 -3.25
N SER A 28 2.18 -4.26 -2.44
CA SER A 28 3.21 -4.36 -1.41
C SER A 28 2.71 -5.10 -0.16
N PHE A 29 1.39 -5.28 0.00
CA PHE A 29 0.83 -5.99 1.14
C PHE A 29 1.12 -7.49 1.07
N GLN A 30 1.61 -8.02 2.17
CA GLN A 30 1.85 -9.44 2.41
C GLN A 30 1.45 -9.88 3.83
N GLY A 31 1.30 -11.18 4.04
CA GLY A 31 0.96 -11.75 5.35
C GLY A 31 -0.32 -11.16 5.94
N HIS A 32 -0.23 -10.61 7.15
CA HIS A 32 -1.37 -10.08 7.89
C HIS A 32 -2.09 -8.92 7.20
N ALA A 33 -1.39 -8.00 6.50
CA ALA A 33 -2.10 -6.91 5.82
C ALA A 33 -2.75 -7.35 4.51
N MET A 34 -2.22 -8.36 3.81
CA MET A 34 -2.89 -8.96 2.65
C MET A 34 -4.20 -9.63 3.08
N TYR A 35 -4.15 -10.38 4.19
CA TYR A 35 -5.35 -10.99 4.78
C TYR A 35 -6.37 -9.93 5.19
N TRP A 36 -5.92 -8.86 5.87
CA TRP A 36 -6.77 -7.73 6.21
C TRP A 36 -7.40 -7.09 4.97
N TRP A 37 -6.61 -6.76 3.95
CA TRP A 37 -7.08 -6.12 2.73
C TRP A 37 -8.15 -6.95 2.02
N THR A 38 -7.93 -8.26 1.95
CA THR A 38 -8.89 -9.21 1.40
C THR A 38 -10.17 -9.25 2.22
N SER A 39 -10.07 -9.27 3.56
CA SER A 39 -11.22 -9.26 4.46
C SER A 39 -11.98 -7.94 4.36
N LEU A 40 -11.29 -6.80 4.32
CA LEU A 40 -11.88 -5.47 4.18
C LEU A 40 -12.63 -5.34 2.86
N GLY A 41 -12.06 -5.82 1.75
CA GLY A 41 -12.74 -5.85 0.47
C GLY A 41 -14.01 -6.71 0.49
N LYS A 42 -14.01 -7.79 1.28
CA LYS A 42 -15.18 -8.65 1.47
C LYS A 42 -16.26 -7.98 2.34
N GLU A 43 -15.87 -7.35 3.45
CA GLU A 43 -16.77 -6.59 4.33
C GLU A 43 -17.43 -5.44 3.57
N ARG A 44 -16.66 -4.66 2.82
CA ARG A 44 -17.21 -3.56 2.00
C ARG A 44 -18.21 -4.05 0.96
N ARG A 45 -17.95 -5.19 0.31
CA ARG A 45 -18.92 -5.81 -0.62
C ARG A 45 -20.22 -6.20 0.07
N ILE A 46 -20.15 -6.74 1.29
CA ILE A 46 -21.34 -7.12 2.08
C ILE A 46 -22.12 -5.88 2.49
N ASN A 47 -21.42 -4.82 2.88
CA ASN A 47 -22.02 -3.54 3.28
C ASN A 47 -22.45 -2.65 2.09
N GLN A 48 -22.26 -3.12 0.84
CA GLN A 48 -22.47 -2.33 -0.37
C GLN A 48 -21.67 -1.01 -0.41
N GLU A 49 -20.53 -0.98 0.29
CA GLU A 49 -19.60 0.14 0.29
C GLU A 49 -18.70 0.09 -0.95
N PRO A 50 -18.37 1.25 -1.54
CA PRO A 50 -17.46 1.31 -2.67
C PRO A 50 -16.05 0.81 -2.27
N PRO A 51 -15.31 0.18 -3.21
CA PRO A 51 -13.92 -0.18 -2.97
C PRO A 51 -13.08 1.08 -2.70
N ILE A 52 -11.99 0.92 -1.94
CA ILE A 52 -11.03 2.00 -1.72
C ILE A 52 -10.35 2.30 -3.05
N GLN A 53 -10.55 3.50 -3.56
CA GLN A 53 -9.95 3.97 -4.82
C GLN A 53 -8.88 5.03 -4.59
N TYR A 54 -8.93 5.71 -3.45
CA TYR A 54 -8.04 6.82 -3.14
C TYR A 54 -6.99 6.45 -2.09
N TRP A 55 -5.80 7.04 -2.23
CA TRP A 55 -4.68 6.83 -1.31
C TRP A 55 -5.04 7.28 0.12
N ASN A 56 -5.73 8.40 0.26
CA ASN A 56 -6.17 8.93 1.55
C ASN A 56 -7.11 7.95 2.29
N GLU A 57 -8.03 7.29 1.58
CA GLU A 57 -8.93 6.27 2.13
C GLU A 57 -8.15 5.04 2.60
N LEU A 58 -7.17 4.60 1.80
CA LEU A 58 -6.29 3.49 2.16
C LEU A 58 -5.52 3.81 3.44
N CYS A 59 -4.90 4.99 3.51
CA CYS A 59 -4.19 5.46 4.69
C CYS A 59 -5.10 5.55 5.92
N ASN A 60 -6.32 6.05 5.76
CA ASN A 60 -7.29 6.11 6.85
C ASN A 60 -7.69 4.71 7.33
N ALA A 61 -7.92 3.77 6.41
CA ALA A 61 -8.26 2.39 6.73
C ALA A 61 -7.10 1.67 7.46
N LEU A 62 -5.86 1.88 7.00
CA LEU A 62 -4.64 1.37 7.65
C LEU A 62 -4.46 1.95 9.06
N ARG A 63 -4.70 3.26 9.22
CA ARG A 63 -4.61 3.95 10.51
C ARG A 63 -5.66 3.45 11.49
N ARG A 64 -6.90 3.22 11.04
CA ARG A 64 -7.98 2.62 11.85
C ARG A 64 -7.71 1.17 12.25
N ARG A 65 -6.98 0.40 11.42
CA ARG A 65 -6.69 -1.02 11.67
C ARG A 65 -5.59 -1.24 12.72
N HIS A 66 -4.82 -0.21 13.11
CA HIS A 66 -3.64 -0.37 14.00
C HIS A 66 -2.71 -1.48 13.49
N ILE A 67 -2.19 -1.33 12.27
CA ILE A 67 -1.19 -2.29 11.76
C ILE A 67 0.06 -2.19 12.65
N PRO A 68 0.57 -3.32 13.19
CA PRO A 68 1.74 -3.31 14.05
C PRO A 68 2.97 -2.69 13.36
N PRO A 69 3.83 -1.98 14.11
CA PRO A 69 5.00 -1.29 13.56
C PRO A 69 6.05 -2.22 12.92
N TYR A 70 6.00 -3.53 13.18
CA TYR A 70 6.83 -4.53 12.50
C TYR A 70 6.57 -4.57 10.98
N TYR A 71 5.38 -4.17 10.55
CA TYR A 71 4.97 -4.15 9.16
C TYR A 71 5.69 -3.07 8.34
N ASP A 72 6.10 -1.95 8.97
CA ASP A 72 6.85 -0.88 8.31
C ASP A 72 8.15 -1.42 7.66
N ARG A 73 8.81 -2.42 8.27
CA ARG A 73 10.15 -2.86 7.85
C ARG A 73 10.11 -3.79 6.63
N GLU A 74 9.28 -4.83 6.66
CA GLU A 74 9.14 -5.76 5.51
C GLU A 74 8.55 -5.06 4.28
N LEU A 75 7.58 -4.18 4.52
CA LEU A 75 6.94 -3.40 3.48
C LEU A 75 7.91 -2.41 2.83
N MET A 76 8.81 -1.80 3.61
CA MET A 76 9.87 -0.95 3.07
C MET A 76 10.92 -1.71 2.28
N ASP A 77 11.35 -2.88 2.74
CA ASP A 77 12.34 -3.70 2.03
C ASP A 77 11.84 -4.04 0.62
N LYS A 78 10.55 -4.36 0.49
CA LYS A 78 9.94 -4.67 -0.81
C LYS A 78 9.64 -3.45 -1.66
N LEU A 79 9.24 -2.32 -1.08
CA LEU A 79 9.08 -1.08 -1.85
C LEU A 79 10.42 -0.60 -2.43
N GLN A 80 11.51 -0.74 -1.67
CA GLN A 80 12.85 -0.51 -2.19
C GLN A 80 13.22 -1.51 -3.30
N ARG A 81 12.89 -2.79 -3.15
CA ARG A 81 13.10 -3.78 -4.23
C ARG A 81 12.25 -3.52 -5.47
N LEU A 82 11.02 -3.02 -5.34
CA LEU A 82 10.18 -2.60 -6.48
C LEU A 82 10.82 -1.42 -7.23
N LYS A 83 11.40 -0.46 -6.49
CA LYS A 83 12.21 0.62 -7.08
C LYS A 83 13.46 0.07 -7.79
N GLN A 84 14.10 -0.95 -7.22
CA GLN A 84 15.36 -1.47 -7.76
C GLN A 84 15.13 -2.42 -8.94
N GLY A 85 14.05 -3.20 -8.95
CA GLY A 85 13.69 -4.10 -10.05
C GLY A 85 13.06 -3.43 -11.28
N SER A 86 12.72 -2.13 -11.19
CA SER A 86 12.34 -1.32 -12.35
C SER A 86 13.53 -0.57 -12.98
N ALA A 87 14.71 -0.65 -12.35
CA ALA A 87 15.98 -0.33 -12.97
C ALA A 87 16.68 -1.66 -13.30
N SER A 88 16.31 -2.31 -14.41
CA SER A 88 17.24 -3.26 -15.03
C SER A 88 18.52 -2.49 -15.34
N VAL A 89 19.54 -2.70 -14.51
CA VAL A 89 20.93 -2.50 -14.91
C VAL A 89 21.14 -3.54 -16.00
N GLU A 90 21.02 -3.07 -17.23
CA GLU A 90 21.58 -3.70 -18.42
C GLU A 90 23.08 -3.37 -18.37
N GLU A 91 23.90 -4.37 -18.08
CA GLU A 91 25.32 -4.43 -18.45
C GLU A 91 25.64 -5.86 -18.89
#